data_AF-A0A2H6N1C1-F1
#
_entry.id   AF-A0A2H6N1C1-F1
#
_cell.length_a   1.000
_cell.length_b   1.000
_cell.length_c   1.000
_cell.angle_alpha   90.00
_cell.angle_beta   90.00
_cell.angle_gamma   90.00
#
_symmetry.space_group_name_H-M   'P 1'
#
loop_
_entity.id
_entity.type
_entity.pdbx_description
1 polymer ?
#
loop_
_entity_poly.entity_id
_entity_poly.type
_entity_poly.pdbx_seq_one_letter_code
_entity_poly.pdbx_strand_id
1 'polypeptide(L)'
;PQISADLAVQGTGLRLLLFNARSVVNKAPLVRDLILDEGADLACITETWLGHKGGGVPLSEMCPDGFQILHQPRLQGRGGGVAIITRKNLCPRRIPAPEIVGCQSLFFFF
;
A
#
# COMPACT_ATOMS: atom_id res chain seq x y z
N PRO A 1 -38.33 -9.67 -3.01
CA PRO A 1 -37.67 -9.85 -4.31
C PRO A 1 -36.74 -8.67 -4.63
N GLN A 2 -35.48 -8.78 -4.23
CA GLN A 2 -34.32 -8.32 -4.99
C GLN A 2 -33.10 -9.06 -4.46
N ILE A 3 -33.15 -10.38 -4.70
CA ILE A 3 -32.01 -11.28 -4.64
C ILE A 3 -31.32 -11.07 -6.00
N SER A 4 -30.28 -10.26 -6.08
CA SER A 4 -29.24 -10.31 -7.13
C SER A 4 -28.27 -9.14 -6.96
N ALA A 5 -27.25 -9.36 -6.14
CA ALA A 5 -25.97 -8.64 -6.17
C ALA A 5 -24.90 -9.45 -5.41
N ASP A 6 -25.33 -10.41 -4.57
CA ASP A 6 -24.46 -11.47 -4.06
C ASP A 6 -24.12 -12.43 -5.20
N LEU A 7 -22.99 -12.17 -5.83
CA LEU A 7 -21.83 -13.05 -5.91
C LEU A 7 -20.88 -12.36 -6.88
N ALA A 8 -20.20 -11.31 -6.38
CA ALA A 8 -19.00 -10.83 -7.03
C ALA A 8 -18.15 -12.06 -7.31
N VAL A 9 -17.83 -12.29 -8.58
CA VAL A 9 -16.95 -13.36 -9.03
C VAL A 9 -15.71 -13.32 -8.15
N GLN A 10 -15.63 -14.20 -7.14
CA GLN A 10 -14.38 -14.51 -6.46
C GLN A 10 -13.59 -15.34 -7.47
N GLY A 11 -13.07 -14.65 -8.47
CA GLY A 11 -12.09 -15.21 -9.38
C GLY A 11 -10.86 -15.60 -8.57
N THR A 12 -10.13 -16.60 -9.06
CA THR A 12 -8.89 -17.12 -8.49
C THR A 12 -7.70 -16.16 -8.66
N GLY A 13 -7.92 -14.84 -8.54
CA GLY A 13 -6.96 -13.80 -8.86
C GLY A 13 -6.79 -12.77 -7.73
N LEU A 14 -5.59 -12.20 -7.63
CA LEU A 14 -5.29 -11.11 -6.71
C LEU A 14 -5.53 -9.77 -7.40
N ARG A 15 -6.16 -8.83 -6.71
CA ARG A 15 -6.31 -7.45 -7.17
C ARG A 15 -5.15 -6.59 -6.69
N LEU A 16 -4.44 -5.99 -7.64
CA LEU A 16 -3.30 -5.13 -7.41
C LEU A 16 -3.64 -3.67 -7.74
N LEU A 17 -3.38 -2.77 -6.80
CA LEU A 17 -3.47 -1.32 -6.98
C LEU A 17 -2.05 -0.72 -7.01
N LEU A 18 -1.74 0.08 -8.03
CA LEU A 18 -0.55 0.93 -8.03
C LEU A 18 -1.00 2.39 -7.97
N PHE A 19 -0.62 3.09 -6.91
CA PHE A 19 -1.08 4.45 -6.66
C PHE A 19 0.11 5.39 -6.39
N ASN A 20 0.32 6.35 -7.28
CA ASN A 20 1.23 7.45 -6.99
C ASN A 20 0.48 8.52 -6.18
N ALA A 21 0.80 8.62 -4.90
CA ALA A 21 0.08 9.48 -3.99
C ALA A 21 0.40 10.97 -4.19
N ARG A 22 1.59 11.30 -4.72
CA ARG A 22 2.14 12.67 -4.72
C ARG A 22 2.01 13.30 -3.33
N SER A 23 2.64 12.70 -2.33
CA SER A 23 2.43 12.83 -0.88
C SER A 23 1.20 12.10 -0.36
N VAL A 24 1.28 11.46 0.81
CA VAL A 24 0.11 10.91 1.54
C VAL A 24 -0.33 11.81 2.69
N VAL A 25 0.40 12.90 2.93
CA VAL A 25 0.04 13.89 3.95
C VAL A 25 -1.36 14.42 3.66
N ASN A 26 -2.25 14.35 4.66
CA ASN A 26 -3.68 14.70 4.59
C ASN A 26 -4.53 13.86 3.62
N LYS A 27 -3.98 12.78 3.05
CA LYS A 27 -4.68 11.88 2.11
C LYS A 27 -4.76 10.44 2.59
N ALA A 28 -4.20 10.15 3.77
CA ALA A 28 -4.13 8.80 4.29
C ALA A 28 -5.51 8.08 4.37
N PRO A 29 -6.59 8.73 4.87
CA PRO A 29 -7.91 8.11 4.85
C PRO A 29 -8.44 7.82 3.44
N LEU A 30 -8.19 8.71 2.47
CA LEU A 30 -8.63 8.51 1.08
C LEU A 30 -7.91 7.31 0.43
N VAL A 31 -6.64 7.09 0.75
CA VAL A 31 -5.90 5.90 0.28
C VAL A 31 -6.48 4.62 0.89
N ARG A 32 -6.84 4.65 2.19
CA ARG A 32 -7.49 3.52 2.86
C ARG A 32 -8.84 3.18 2.20
N ASP A 33 -9.67 4.20 1.97
CA ASP A 33 -11.00 4.00 1.39
C ASP A 33 -10.90 3.47 -0.04
N LEU A 34 -9.97 4.00 -0.86
CA LEU A 34 -9.68 3.47 -2.19
C LEU A 34 -9.31 1.97 -2.17
N ILE A 35 -8.50 1.52 -1.20
CA ILE A 35 -8.12 0.11 -1.08
C ILE A 35 -9.34 -0.76 -0.79
N LEU A 36 -10.26 -0.29 0.05
CA LEU A 36 -11.46 -1.01 0.46
C LEU A 36 -12.51 -1.04 -0.66
N ASP A 37 -12.78 0.12 -1.27
CA ASP A 37 -13.81 0.30 -2.30
C ASP A 37 -13.48 -0.50 -3.57
N GLU A 38 -12.21 -0.52 -3.97
CA GLU A 38 -11.73 -1.33 -5.11
C GLU A 38 -11.48 -2.80 -4.73
N GLY A 39 -11.58 -3.13 -3.44
CA GLY A 39 -11.32 -4.47 -2.92
C GLY A 39 -9.90 -4.97 -3.20
N ALA A 40 -8.91 -4.09 -3.22
CA ALA A 40 -7.52 -4.43 -3.52
C ALA A 40 -6.94 -5.38 -2.46
N ASP A 41 -6.23 -6.41 -2.92
CA ASP A 41 -5.53 -7.36 -2.04
C ASP A 41 -4.10 -6.90 -1.75
N LEU A 42 -3.51 -6.17 -2.70
CA LEU A 42 -2.19 -5.59 -2.64
C LEU A 42 -2.22 -4.17 -3.23
N ALA A 43 -1.75 -3.18 -2.49
CA ALA A 43 -1.62 -1.80 -2.93
C ALA A 43 -0.17 -1.32 -2.82
N CYS A 44 0.43 -0.96 -3.95
CA CYS A 44 1.73 -0.33 -4.07
C CYS A 44 1.56 1.19 -4.11
N ILE A 45 2.04 1.89 -3.10
CA ILE A 45 1.97 3.34 -3.00
C ILE A 45 3.34 3.94 -3.28
N THR A 46 3.43 4.89 -4.22
CA THR A 46 4.66 5.61 -4.54
C THR A 46 4.52 7.09 -4.22
N GLU A 47 5.66 7.79 -4.10
CA GLU A 47 5.72 9.21 -3.72
C GLU A 47 4.97 9.46 -2.40
N THR A 48 5.23 8.64 -1.37
CA THR A 48 4.54 8.79 -0.07
C THR A 48 4.89 10.10 0.63
N TRP A 49 6.10 10.62 0.43
CA TRP A 49 6.64 11.84 1.03
C TRP A 49 6.59 11.83 2.56
N LEU A 50 6.80 10.66 3.15
CA LEU A 50 6.90 10.47 4.60
C LEU A 50 8.38 10.32 4.97
N GLY A 51 8.83 11.13 5.93
CA GLY A 51 10.17 11.02 6.49
C GLY A 51 10.23 9.99 7.63
N HIS A 52 11.46 9.62 8.01
CA HIS A 52 11.71 8.59 9.02
C HIS A 52 11.04 8.85 10.39
N LYS A 53 10.91 10.12 10.80
CA LYS A 53 10.30 10.51 12.09
C LYS A 53 8.80 10.85 12.03
N GLY A 54 8.24 11.04 10.84
CA GLY A 54 6.87 11.57 10.64
C GLY A 54 5.89 10.59 10.03
N GLY A 55 6.30 9.34 9.78
CA GLY A 55 5.49 8.37 9.03
C GLY A 55 4.41 7.65 9.84
N GLY A 56 4.52 7.56 11.17
CA GLY A 56 3.70 6.65 11.99
C GLY A 56 2.19 6.83 11.80
N VAL A 57 1.67 8.05 12.05
CA VAL A 57 0.23 8.33 12.00
C VAL A 57 -0.34 8.16 10.58
N PRO A 58 0.23 8.77 9.52
CA PRO A 58 -0.27 8.56 8.16
C PRO A 58 -0.21 7.10 7.71
N LEU A 59 0.82 6.34 8.09
CA LEU A 59 0.91 4.92 7.75
C LEU A 59 -0.20 4.09 8.43
N SER A 60 -0.52 4.37 9.70
CA SER A 60 -1.63 3.71 10.38
C SER A 60 -2.99 4.07 9.79
N GLU A 61 -3.22 5.33 9.43
CA GLU A 61 -4.49 5.77 8.83
C GLU A 61 -4.70 5.20 7.42
N MET A 62 -3.63 4.99 6.66
CA MET A 62 -3.71 4.36 5.33
C MET A 62 -3.99 2.86 5.38
N CYS A 63 -3.67 2.18 6.48
CA CYS A 63 -3.71 0.72 6.56
C CYS A 63 -5.07 0.24 7.09
N PRO A 64 -5.91 -0.42 6.26
CA PRO A 64 -7.17 -0.96 6.75
C PRO A 64 -6.97 -2.15 7.69
N ASP A 65 -8.03 -2.49 8.43
CA ASP A 65 -8.04 -3.69 9.27
C ASP A 65 -7.88 -4.96 8.42
N GLY A 66 -7.13 -5.93 8.94
CA GLY A 66 -6.79 -7.16 8.19
C GLY A 66 -5.66 -7.01 7.17
N PHE A 67 -5.13 -5.79 6.99
CA PHE A 67 -3.95 -5.53 6.17
C PHE A 67 -2.73 -5.24 7.04
N GLN A 68 -1.56 -5.31 6.42
CA GLN A 68 -0.31 -4.81 6.96
C GLN A 68 0.35 -3.87 5.97
N ILE A 69 1.06 -2.89 6.50
CA ILE A 69 1.80 -1.89 5.72
C ILE A 69 3.29 -2.03 5.96
N LEU A 70 4.07 -1.96 4.88
CA LEU A 70 5.51 -1.83 4.92
C LEU A 70 5.93 -0.60 4.13
N HIS A 71 6.89 0.15 4.65
CA HIS A 71 7.29 1.44 4.11
C HIS A 71 8.80 1.55 4.01
N GLN A 72 9.27 2.13 2.91
CA GLN A 72 10.65 2.54 2.71
C GLN A 72 10.65 4.05 2.42
N PRO A 73 10.95 4.91 3.42
CA PRO A 73 11.05 6.34 3.20
C PRO A 73 12.27 6.69 2.33
N ARG A 74 12.21 7.83 1.65
CA ARG A 74 13.40 8.47 1.08
C ARG A 74 14.22 9.06 2.22
N LEU A 75 15.50 8.68 2.32
CA LEU A 75 16.36 9.11 3.43
C LEU A 75 16.80 10.58 3.33
N GLN A 76 17.00 11.10 2.12
CA GLN A 76 17.51 12.45 1.89
C GLN A 76 16.83 13.12 0.69
N GLY A 77 16.64 14.43 0.77
CA GLY A 77 16.01 15.24 -0.28
C GLY A 77 14.50 15.41 -0.11
N ARG A 78 13.84 15.90 -1.16
CA ARG A 78 12.38 16.12 -1.20
C ARG A 78 11.68 14.98 -1.94
N GLY A 79 10.51 14.60 -1.45
CA GLY A 79 9.62 13.64 -2.11
C GLY A 79 10.09 12.19 -2.04
N GLY A 80 9.57 11.33 -2.92
CA GLY A 80 9.83 9.89 -2.93
C GLY A 80 9.14 9.14 -1.79
N GLY A 81 9.68 7.96 -1.47
CA GLY A 81 9.12 7.00 -0.54
C GLY A 81 8.15 6.05 -1.21
N VAL A 82 8.22 4.78 -0.83
CA VAL A 82 7.35 3.71 -1.34
C VAL A 82 6.77 2.91 -0.18
N ALA A 83 5.50 2.51 -0.30
CA ALA A 83 4.83 1.63 0.65
C ALA A 83 4.12 0.49 -0.07
N ILE A 84 3.97 -0.65 0.61
CA ILE A 84 3.10 -1.74 0.19
C ILE A 84 2.12 -2.02 1.32
N ILE A 85 0.82 -2.03 1.00
CA ILE A 85 -0.26 -2.42 1.88
C ILE A 85 -0.85 -3.71 1.31
N THR A 86 -0.96 -4.75 2.13
CA THR A 86 -1.38 -6.08 1.65
C THR A 86 -2.16 -6.82 2.72
N ARG A 87 -3.09 -7.69 2.31
CA ARG A 87 -3.81 -8.55 3.26
C ARG A 87 -2.82 -9.41 4.04
N LYS A 88 -3.06 -9.56 5.34
CA LYS A 88 -2.24 -10.38 6.24
C LYS A 88 -2.27 -11.87 5.88
N ASN A 89 -3.37 -12.36 5.32
CA ASN A 89 -3.54 -13.77 4.93
C ASN A 89 -2.75 -14.16 3.68
N LEU A 90 -2.19 -13.20 2.94
CA LEU A 90 -1.24 -13.46 1.85
C LEU A 90 0.18 -13.74 2.36
N CYS A 91 0.38 -13.76 3.69
CA CYS A 91 1.64 -14.08 4.34
C CYS A 91 2.89 -13.41 3.70
N PRO A 92 2.82 -12.11 3.36
CA PRO A 92 3.91 -11.41 2.67
C PRO A 92 5.20 -11.42 3.49
N ARG A 93 6.30 -11.80 2.86
CA ARG A 93 7.64 -11.76 3.43
C ARG A 93 8.50 -10.73 2.71
N ARG A 94 9.01 -9.75 3.45
CA ARG A 94 10.00 -8.80 2.92
C ARG A 94 11.28 -9.55 2.62
N ILE A 95 11.84 -9.33 1.43
CA ILE A 95 13.15 -9.82 1.03
C ILE A 95 14.07 -8.63 0.72
N PRO A 96 15.41 -8.81 0.82
CA PRO A 96 16.34 -7.76 0.42
C PRO A 96 16.09 -7.33 -1.02
N ALA A 97 15.88 -6.03 -1.23
CA ALA A 97 15.80 -5.46 -2.55
C ALA A 97 17.21 -5.07 -3.02
N PRO A 98 17.57 -5.25 -4.29
CA PRO A 98 18.83 -4.73 -4.82
C PRO A 98 18.91 -3.22 -4.64
N GLU A 99 20.07 -2.73 -4.22
CA GLU A 99 20.33 -1.29 -4.18
C GLU A 99 20.55 -0.79 -5.61
N ILE A 100 19.65 0.09 -6.05
CA ILE A 100 19.76 0.80 -7.33
C ILE A 100 19.85 2.28 -7.02
N VAL A 101 20.97 2.90 -7.41
CA VAL A 101 21.26 4.31 -7.13
C VAL A 101 20.13 5.20 -7.67
N GLY A 102 19.60 6.06 -6.80
CA GLY A 102 18.51 6.98 -7.15
C GLY A 102 17.11 6.36 -7.14
N CYS A 103 16.97 5.06 -6.94
CA CYS A 103 15.67 4.37 -6.90
C CYS A 103 15.31 3.96 -5.47
N GLN A 104 14.01 3.95 -5.16
CA GLN A 104 13.48 3.31 -3.96
C GLN A 104 12.71 2.07 -4.37
N SER A 105 13.01 0.96 -3.71
CA SER A 105 12.40 -0.34 -4.00
C SER A 105 11.96 -1.02 -2.71
N LEU A 106 10.91 -1.81 -2.85
CA LEU A 106 10.37 -2.68 -1.83
C LEU A 106 10.12 -4.02 -2.52
N PHE A 107 10.72 -5.10 -2.00
CA PHE A 107 10.63 -6.41 -2.63
C PHE A 107 10.05 -7.43 -1.65
N PHE A 108 9.07 -8.19 -2.13
CA PHE A 108 8.28 -9.12 -1.34
C PHE A 108 8.09 -10.44 -2.07
N PHE A 109 7.98 -11.48 -1.26
CA PHE A 109 7.50 -12.79 -1.64
C PHE A 109 6.15 -13.02 -0.96
N PHE A 110 5.16 -13.50 -1.69
CA PHE A 110 3.82 -13.83 -1.21
C PHE A 110 3.62 -15.33 -1.34
#